data_AF-A0A2N1MPH3-F1
#
_entry.id   AF-A0A2N1MPH3-F1
#
_cell.length_a   1.000
_cell.length_b   1.000
_cell.length_c   1.000
_cell.angle_alpha   90.00
_cell.angle_beta   90.00
_cell.angle_gamma   90.00
#
_symmetry.space_group_name_H-M   'P 1'
#
loop_
_entity.id
_entity.type
_entity.pdbx_description
1 polymer ?
#
loop_
_entity_poly.entity_id
_entity_poly.type
_entity_poly.pdbx_seq_one_letter_code
_entity_poly.pdbx_strand_id
1 'polypeptide(L)'
;MQYDNSDNSGIVKLIEAQKNLNEVYFVCFTNKRNESYRKTLEETLIKNADTIKYLRIGWNPTTKILSHLVNLISLDISVSLSIVKNWSNLERVSLPFL
;
A
#
# COMPACT_ATOMS: atom_id res chain seq x y z
N MET A 1 -11.81 14.61 21.03
CA MET A 1 -12.45 13.42 20.44
C MET A 1 -11.37 12.63 19.71
N GLN A 2 -10.97 11.46 20.22
CA GLN A 2 -10.19 10.50 19.45
C GLN A 2 -11.16 9.85 18.48
N TYR A 3 -10.99 10.08 17.18
CA TYR A 3 -11.63 9.23 16.18
C TYR A 3 -11.02 7.85 16.34
N ASP A 4 -11.85 6.84 16.56
CA ASP A 4 -11.45 5.44 16.44
C ASP A 4 -11.23 5.17 14.94
N ASN A 5 -10.05 5.58 14.47
CA ASN A 5 -9.72 5.79 13.06
C ASN A 5 -9.12 4.53 12.42
N SER A 6 -9.45 3.36 12.98
CA SER A 6 -9.05 2.04 12.50
C SER A 6 -10.03 1.42 11.52
N ASP A 7 -11.18 2.08 11.26
CA ASP A 7 -12.15 1.54 10.33
C ASP A 7 -11.76 1.84 8.87
N ASN A 8 -11.13 0.84 8.24
CA ASN A 8 -10.79 0.85 6.83
C ASN A 8 -12.00 0.56 5.93
N SER A 9 -13.19 0.32 6.49
CA SER A 9 -14.32 -0.29 5.76
C SER A 9 -14.70 0.43 4.47
N GLY A 10 -14.70 1.76 4.46
CA GLY A 10 -15.08 2.54 3.28
C GLY A 10 -14.10 2.37 2.11
N ILE A 11 -12.80 2.57 2.38
CA ILE A 11 -11.76 2.46 1.34
C ILE A 11 -11.54 1.01 0.90
N VAL A 12 -11.66 0.04 1.81
CA VAL A 12 -11.58 -1.39 1.48
C VAL A 12 -12.71 -1.76 0.51
N LYS A 13 -13.95 -1.38 0.81
CA LYS A 13 -15.09 -1.61 -0.09
C LYS A 13 -14.88 -0.94 -1.44
N LEU A 14 -14.31 0.26 -1.46
CA LEU A 14 -14.02 0.95 -2.71
C LEU A 14 -13.00 0.18 -3.57
N ILE A 15 -11.91 -0.30 -2.98
CA ILE A 15 -10.89 -1.10 -3.67
C ILE A 15 -11.49 -2.43 -4.16
N GLU A 16 -12.24 -3.13 -3.32
CA GLU A 16 -12.86 -4.42 -3.66
C GLU A 16 -13.93 -4.30 -4.76
N ALA A 17 -14.57 -3.14 -4.89
CA ALA A 17 -15.53 -2.89 -5.97
C ALA A 17 -14.87 -2.61 -7.33
N GLN A 18 -13.56 -2.36 -7.38
CA GLN A 18 -12.87 -2.06 -8.64
C GLN A 18 -12.63 -3.35 -9.43
N LYS A 19 -13.10 -3.38 -10.69
CA LYS A 19 -12.83 -4.50 -11.62
C LYS A 19 -11.43 -4.43 -12.26
N ASN A 20 -10.84 -3.24 -12.31
CA ASN A 20 -9.53 -3.01 -12.92
C ASN A 20 -8.86 -1.81 -12.24
N LEU A 21 -8.03 -2.08 -11.23
CA LEU A 21 -7.35 -1.06 -10.44
C LEU A 21 -5.92 -0.88 -10.95
N ASN A 22 -5.74 -0.01 -11.95
CA ASN A 22 -4.42 0.22 -12.56
C ASN A 22 -3.52 1.14 -11.74
N GLU A 23 -4.11 2.16 -11.11
CA GLU A 23 -3.40 3.27 -10.50
C GLU A 23 -3.87 3.49 -9.07
N VAL A 24 -2.93 3.49 -8.13
CA VAL A 24 -3.23 3.61 -6.71
C VAL A 24 -2.32 4.66 -6.10
N TYR A 25 -2.91 5.80 -5.74
CA TYR A 25 -2.20 6.91 -5.12
C TYR A 25 -2.75 7.22 -3.74
N PHE A 26 -1.99 6.85 -2.72
CA PHE A 26 -2.31 7.14 -1.34
C PHE A 26 -1.52 8.34 -0.82
N VAL A 27 -2.07 9.55 -1.04
CA VAL A 27 -1.38 10.84 -0.87
C VAL A 27 -1.42 11.38 0.57
N CYS A 28 -2.33 10.91 1.43
CA CYS A 28 -2.57 11.55 2.73
C CYS A 28 -2.44 10.56 3.90
N PHE A 29 -1.25 10.49 4.50
CA PHE A 29 -1.03 9.74 5.72
C PHE A 29 -0.35 10.65 6.74
N THR A 30 -1.17 11.20 7.65
CA THR A 30 -0.62 11.62 8.93
C THR A 30 0.02 10.38 9.58
N ASN A 31 1.14 10.57 10.29
CA ASN A 31 1.82 9.50 11.04
C ASN A 31 0.94 8.80 12.10
N LYS A 32 -0.34 9.18 12.21
CA LYS A 32 -1.32 8.69 13.19
C LYS A 32 -2.10 7.44 12.75
N ARG A 33 -2.03 7.02 11.49
CA ARG A 33 -2.67 5.75 11.08
C ARG A 33 -1.83 4.56 11.56
N ASN A 34 -2.44 3.65 12.30
CA ASN A 34 -1.79 2.48 12.90
C ASN A 34 -1.27 1.51 11.80
N GLU A 35 -0.27 0.70 12.13
CA GLU A 35 0.27 -0.37 11.28
C GLU A 35 -0.83 -1.32 10.80
N SER A 36 -1.81 -1.65 11.65
CA SER A 36 -2.98 -2.46 11.28
C SER A 36 -3.78 -1.86 10.12
N TYR A 37 -3.97 -0.54 10.11
CA TYR A 37 -4.66 0.18 9.02
C TYR A 37 -3.92 -0.06 7.69
N ARG A 38 -2.59 0.08 7.69
CA ARG A 38 -1.74 -0.07 6.51
C ARG A 38 -1.74 -1.52 6.01
N LYS A 39 -1.63 -2.47 6.93
CA LYS A 39 -1.68 -3.90 6.65
C LYS A 39 -2.98 -4.29 5.94
N THR A 40 -4.13 -3.87 6.45
CA THR A 40 -5.42 -4.17 5.82
C THR A 40 -5.54 -3.55 4.42
N LEU A 41 -5.03 -2.32 4.20
CA LEU A 41 -4.99 -1.76 2.85
C LEU A 41 -4.10 -2.59 1.91
N GLU A 42 -2.91 -2.95 2.35
CA GLU A 42 -1.98 -3.74 1.55
C GLU A 42 -2.56 -5.12 1.20
N GLU A 43 -3.16 -5.82 2.17
CA GLU A 43 -3.85 -7.10 1.94
C GLU A 43 -5.01 -6.98 0.95
N THR A 44 -5.73 -5.86 0.96
CA THR A 44 -6.81 -5.60 0.01
C THR A 44 -6.27 -5.33 -1.39
N LEU A 45 -5.17 -4.57 -1.51
CA LEU A 45 -4.51 -4.32 -2.79
C LEU A 45 -3.95 -5.59 -3.42
N ILE A 46 -3.43 -6.53 -2.62
CA ILE A 46 -2.91 -7.81 -3.12
C ILE A 46 -3.97 -8.57 -3.93
N LYS A 47 -5.26 -8.45 -3.57
CA LYS A 47 -6.37 -9.08 -4.33
C LYS A 47 -6.50 -8.55 -5.77
N ASN A 48 -5.98 -7.36 -6.06
CA ASN A 48 -6.00 -6.72 -7.37
C ASN A 48 -4.58 -6.57 -7.97
N ALA A 49 -3.58 -7.28 -7.41
CA ALA A 49 -2.17 -7.06 -7.72
C ALA A 49 -1.83 -7.21 -9.19
N ASP A 50 -2.50 -8.12 -9.90
CA ASP A 50 -2.29 -8.36 -11.33
C ASP A 50 -2.69 -7.16 -12.20
N THR A 51 -3.51 -6.24 -11.71
CA THR A 51 -3.95 -5.06 -12.48
C THR A 51 -3.16 -3.80 -12.14
N ILE A 52 -2.54 -3.75 -10.97
CA ILE A 52 -1.87 -2.54 -10.48
C ILE A 52 -0.55 -2.32 -11.25
N LYS A 53 -0.46 -1.17 -11.90
CA LYS A 53 0.72 -0.72 -12.66
C LYS A 53 1.44 0.43 -12.00
N TYR A 54 0.72 1.27 -11.25
CA TYR A 54 1.30 2.44 -10.60
C TYR A 54 0.88 2.47 -9.14
N LEU A 55 1.86 2.39 -8.24
CA LEU A 55 1.62 2.45 -6.80
C LEU A 55 2.39 3.62 -6.19
N ARG A 56 1.67 4.47 -5.47
CA ARG A 56 2.24 5.45 -4.54
C ARG A 56 1.69 5.28 -3.15
N ILE A 57 2.58 5.11 -2.18
CA ILE A 57 2.23 5.00 -0.76
C ILE A 57 3.05 5.95 0.10
N GLY A 58 2.40 6.47 1.15
CA GLY A 58 3.01 7.36 2.14
C GLY A 58 3.57 6.64 3.38
N TRP A 59 3.70 5.31 3.34
CA TRP A 59 4.20 4.49 4.46
C TRP A 59 5.14 3.39 3.96
N ASN A 60 5.96 2.84 4.86
CA ASN A 60 6.74 1.65 4.57
C ASN A 60 5.80 0.44 4.46
N PRO A 61 5.92 -0.40 3.42
CA PRO A 61 5.17 -1.65 3.34
C PRO A 61 5.26 -2.43 4.64
N THR A 62 4.11 -2.86 5.15
CA THR A 62 3.94 -3.66 6.37
C THR A 62 3.77 -5.15 6.05
N THR A 63 3.51 -5.45 4.78
CA THR A 63 3.34 -6.79 4.20
C THR A 63 4.31 -6.99 3.02
N LYS A 64 4.24 -8.16 2.40
CA LYS A 64 4.94 -8.49 1.15
C LYS A 64 4.21 -8.02 -0.11
N ILE A 65 3.41 -6.95 -0.03
CA ILE A 65 2.62 -6.44 -1.16
C ILE A 65 3.45 -6.30 -2.44
N LEU A 66 4.67 -5.76 -2.33
CA LEU A 66 5.55 -5.52 -3.49
C LEU A 66 5.90 -6.81 -4.24
N SER A 67 6.02 -7.95 -3.56
CA SER A 67 6.26 -9.25 -4.20
C SER A 67 5.09 -9.75 -5.05
N HIS A 68 3.88 -9.20 -4.86
CA HIS A 68 2.67 -9.61 -5.60
C HIS A 68 2.41 -8.72 -6.81
N LEU A 69 2.95 -7.50 -6.85
CA LEU A 69 2.69 -6.51 -7.90
C LEU A 69 3.55 -6.79 -9.15
N VAL A 70 3.30 -7.92 -9.80
CA VAL A 70 4.11 -8.40 -10.93
C VAL A 70 4.04 -7.52 -12.17
N ASN A 71 3.00 -6.70 -12.30
CA ASN A 71 2.77 -5.78 -13.42
C ASN A 71 3.10 -4.31 -13.09
N LEU A 72 3.80 -4.08 -11.97
CA LEU A 72 4.15 -2.73 -11.51
C LEU A 72 5.19 -2.09 -12.45
N ILE A 73 4.85 -0.90 -12.95
CA ILE A 73 5.68 -0.06 -13.82
C ILE A 73 6.28 1.11 -13.04
N SER A 74 5.61 1.57 -11.99
CA SER A 74 6.10 2.68 -11.16
C SER A 74 5.77 2.47 -9.70
N LEU A 75 6.77 2.71 -8.85
CA LEU A 75 6.67 2.67 -7.40
C LEU A 75 7.17 3.98 -6.78
N ASP A 76 6.32 4.68 -6.03
CA ASP A 76 6.68 5.86 -5.25
C ASP A 76 6.37 5.62 -3.76
N ILE A 77 7.41 5.52 -2.95
CA ILE A 77 7.30 5.34 -1.50
C ILE A 77 7.73 6.65 -0.82
N SER A 78 6.76 7.55 -0.62
CA SER A 78 6.96 8.89 -0.08
C SER A 78 6.76 8.93 1.44
N VAL A 79 7.73 8.38 2.18
CA VAL A 79 7.61 8.19 3.63
C VAL A 79 8.31 9.30 4.40
N SER A 80 7.57 10.00 5.28
CA SER A 80 8.08 11.00 6.23
C SER A 80 9.39 10.54 6.89
N LEU A 81 10.41 11.40 6.83
CA LEU A 81 11.84 11.14 7.05
C LEU A 81 12.27 10.75 8.49
N SER A 82 11.35 10.44 9.41
CA SER A 82 11.63 10.57 10.85
C SER A 82 11.79 9.29 11.67
N ILE A 83 11.77 8.07 11.10
CA ILE A 83 11.95 6.85 11.90
C ILE A 83 12.80 5.83 11.12
N VAL A 84 13.76 5.21 11.80
CA VAL A 84 14.56 4.07 11.32
C VAL A 84 13.65 3.07 10.61
N LYS A 85 13.85 2.92 9.30
CA LYS A 85 12.95 2.17 8.42
C LYS A 85 13.44 0.73 8.29
N ASN A 86 12.63 -0.22 8.73
CA ASN A 86 12.80 -1.61 8.33
C ASN A 86 12.33 -1.76 6.88
N TRP A 87 13.28 -2.02 5.98
CA TRP A 87 13.05 -2.22 4.55
C TRP A 87 13.19 -3.70 4.14
N SER A 88 13.10 -4.65 5.08
CA SER A 88 13.20 -6.08 4.80
C SER A 88 12.21 -6.56 3.72
N ASN A 89 11.08 -5.87 3.58
CA ASN A 89 10.09 -6.12 2.52
C ASN A 89 10.60 -5.80 1.10
N LEU A 90 11.79 -5.21 0.95
CA LEU A 90 12.46 -4.98 -0.34
C LEU A 90 13.56 -6.00 -0.67
N GLU A 91 14.09 -6.75 0.31
CA GLU A 91 15.30 -7.58 0.13
C GLU A 91 15.14 -8.74 -0.87
N ARG A 92 13.90 -9.19 -1.10
CA ARG A 92 13.60 -10.37 -1.95
C ARG A 92 12.47 -10.11 -2.95
N VAL A 93 12.34 -8.88 -3.39
CA VAL A 93 11.29 -8.48 -4.32
C VAL A 93 11.81 -8.62 -5.76
N SER A 94 10.98 -9.21 -6.62
CA SER A 94 11.18 -9.23 -8.08
C SER A 94 10.10 -8.36 -8.70
N LEU A 95 10.51 -7.27 -9.36
CA LEU A 95 9.61 -6.34 -10.06
C LEU A 95 10.05 -6.32 -11.53
N PRO A 96 9.57 -7.26 -12.35
CA PRO A 96 10.15 -7.50 -13.68
C PRO A 96 9.97 -6.33 -14.66
N PHE A 97 9.04 -5.41 -14.38
CA PHE A 97 8.77 -4.24 -15.22
C PHE A 97 9.15 -2.89 -14.57
N LEU A 98 9.84 -2.91 -13.41
CA LEU A 98 10.37 -1.73 -12.70
C LEU A 98 11.90 -1.71 -12.76
#